data_AF-A0A0N5ACZ1-F1
#
_entry.id   AF-A0A0N5ACZ1-F1
#
_cell.length_a   1.000
_cell.length_b   1.000
_cell.length_c   1.000
_cell.angle_alpha   90.00
_cell.angle_beta   90.00
_cell.angle_gamma   90.00
#
_symmetry.space_group_name_H-M   'P 1'
#
loop_
_entity.id
_entity.type
_entity.pdbx_description
1 polymer ?
#
loop_
_entity_poly.entity_id
_entity_poly.type
_entity_poly.pdbx_seq_one_letter_code
_entity_poly.pdbx_strand_id
1 'polypeptide(L)'
;MTVKGPTLKLSSGAEMPQVGLGTWLASDIILRFNFLLVLSVLSSFTLLFTVFYLQSKPNEVGNAVKWALDAGYRLIDTAELYGNEKEIGDALQEYFKAGKIKREDVFITT
;
A
#
# COMPACT_ATOMS: atom_id res chain seq x y z
N MET A 1 -17.15 -15.06 7.41
CA MET A 1 -16.11 -16.08 7.11
C MET A 1 -15.22 -15.51 6.03
N THR A 2 -14.04 -14.99 6.36
CA THR A 2 -13.03 -14.61 5.37
C THR A 2 -12.31 -15.87 4.94
N VAL A 3 -12.46 -16.24 3.67
CA VAL A 3 -11.77 -17.39 3.06
C VAL A 3 -10.29 -17.05 3.02
N LYS A 4 -9.44 -17.81 3.74
CA LYS A 4 -7.98 -17.74 3.52
C LYS A 4 -7.76 -18.09 2.06
N GLY A 5 -7.33 -17.10 1.26
CA GLY A 5 -7.00 -17.31 -0.14
C GLY A 5 -5.85 -18.31 -0.31
N PRO A 6 -5.62 -18.79 -1.53
CA PRO A 6 -4.51 -19.70 -1.81
C PRO A 6 -3.17 -19.06 -1.44
N THR A 7 -2.23 -19.87 -0.94
CA THR A 7 -0.87 -19.47 -0.57
C THR A 7 0.16 -20.10 -1.51
N LEU A 8 1.30 -19.44 -1.64
CA LEU A 8 2.50 -19.93 -2.30
C LEU A 8 3.54 -20.23 -1.24
N LYS A 9 4.22 -21.38 -1.38
CA LYS A 9 5.36 -21.72 -0.55
C LYS A 9 6.62 -21.13 -1.18
N LEU A 10 7.27 -20.23 -0.46
CA LEU A 10 8.55 -19.65 -0.86
C LEU A 10 9.67 -20.69 -0.70
N SER A 11 10.81 -20.48 -1.36
CA SER A 11 12.00 -21.34 -1.20
C SER A 11 12.53 -21.36 0.24
N SER A 12 12.26 -20.30 1.01
CA SER A 12 12.54 -20.22 2.45
C SER A 12 11.62 -21.10 3.30
N GLY A 13 10.57 -21.68 2.72
CA GLY A 13 9.54 -22.46 3.41
C GLY A 13 8.37 -21.63 3.96
N ALA A 14 8.46 -20.30 3.92
CA ALA A 14 7.38 -19.41 4.34
C ALA A 14 6.16 -19.51 3.39
N GLU A 15 4.96 -19.35 3.94
CA GLU A 15 3.71 -19.28 3.17
C GLU A 15 3.31 -17.83 2.93
N MET A 16 3.22 -17.44 1.67
CA MET A 16 2.82 -16.10 1.24
C MET A 16 1.45 -16.16 0.56
N PRO A 17 0.48 -15.30 0.90
CA PRO A 17 -0.78 -15.21 0.17
C PRO A 17 -0.54 -14.89 -1.31
N GLN A 18 -1.28 -15.54 -2.22
CA GLN A 18 -1.17 -15.27 -3.67
C GLN A 18 -1.67 -13.89 -4.08
N VAL A 19 -2.55 -13.30 -3.27
CA VAL A 19 -3.19 -12.02 -3.56
C VAL A 19 -2.89 -11.07 -2.40
N GLY A 20 -2.36 -9.89 -2.74
CA GLY A 20 -2.03 -8.83 -1.82
C GLY A 20 -2.59 -7.48 -2.23
N LEU A 21 -2.71 -6.58 -1.26
CA LEU A 21 -3.00 -5.18 -1.48
C LEU A 21 -1.70 -4.41 -1.71
N GLY A 22 -1.49 -3.91 -2.93
CA GLY A 22 -0.44 -2.92 -3.19
C GLY A 22 -0.86 -1.52 -2.72
N THR A 23 0.02 -0.80 -2.07
CA THR A 23 -0.27 0.53 -1.47
C THR A 23 0.32 1.71 -2.25
N TRP A 24 0.83 1.48 -3.47
CA TRP A 24 1.23 2.56 -4.37
C TRP A 24 0.04 3.29 -4.99
N LEU A 25 0.19 4.58 -5.26
CA LEU A 25 -0.83 5.42 -5.91
C LEU A 25 -1.08 4.98 -7.36
N ALA A 26 -2.25 4.40 -7.64
CA ALA A 26 -2.63 4.00 -9.00
C ALA A 26 -3.39 5.10 -9.78
N SER A 27 -4.13 5.99 -9.10
CA SER A 27 -5.20 6.76 -9.76
C SER A 27 -4.79 8.04 -10.48
N ASP A 28 -3.56 8.53 -10.31
CA ASP A 28 -3.19 9.86 -10.82
C ASP A 28 -1.97 9.88 -11.75
N ILE A 29 -1.34 8.73 -12.02
CA ILE A 29 -0.17 8.68 -12.93
C ILE A 29 -0.54 9.06 -14.36
N ILE A 30 -1.70 8.62 -14.88
CA ILE A 30 -2.09 8.85 -16.29
C ILE A 30 -2.53 10.30 -16.53
N LEU A 31 -3.22 10.93 -15.57
CA LEU A 31 -3.61 12.35 -15.68
C LEU A 31 -2.44 13.30 -15.37
N ARG A 32 -1.50 12.92 -14.49
CA ARG A 32 -0.37 13.77 -14.09
C ARG A 32 0.83 13.66 -15.03
N PHE A 33 1.01 12.56 -15.77
CA PHE A 33 2.05 12.46 -16.81
C PHE A 33 1.88 13.50 -17.92
N ASN A 34 0.65 13.72 -18.38
CA ASN A 34 0.36 14.76 -19.38
C ASN A 34 0.63 16.19 -18.86
N PHE A 35 0.48 16.43 -17.55
CA PHE A 35 0.75 17.72 -16.93
C PHE A 35 2.25 17.96 -16.69
N LEU A 36 2.99 16.91 -16.31
CA LEU A 36 4.44 16.96 -16.13
C LEU A 36 5.20 17.20 -17.44
N LEU A 37 4.69 16.68 -18.57
CA LEU A 37 5.27 16.91 -19.89
C LEU A 37 5.15 18.37 -20.37
N VAL A 38 4.17 19.12 -19.83
CA VAL A 38 3.99 20.56 -20.09
C VAL A 38 4.92 21.41 -19.20
N LEU A 39 5.26 20.95 -18.00
CA LEU A 39 6.11 21.67 -17.04
C LEU A 39 7.62 21.38 -17.19
N SER A 40 8.01 20.31 -17.87
CA SER A 40 9.43 19.96 -18.10
C SER A 40 10.20 20.95 -18.97
N VAL A 41 9.52 21.98 -19.50
CA VAL A 41 10.13 23.08 -20.27
C VAL A 41 10.63 24.22 -19.37
N LEU A 42 10.31 24.21 -18.07
CA LEU A 42 10.65 25.31 -17.14
C LEU A 42 11.44 24.83 -15.90
N SER A 43 12.76 24.81 -16.05
CA SER A 43 13.79 24.85 -15.00
C SER A 43 13.89 23.67 -14.01
N SER A 44 15.10 23.50 -13.47
CA SER A 44 15.63 22.37 -12.68
C SER A 44 14.97 22.11 -11.31
N PHE A 45 13.70 22.49 -11.11
CA PHE A 45 12.96 22.41 -9.84
C PHE A 45 11.93 21.26 -9.80
N THR A 46 11.93 20.37 -10.79
CA THR A 46 10.86 19.39 -11.06
C THR A 46 10.93 18.14 -10.18
N LEU A 47 12.12 17.73 -9.71
CA LEU A 47 12.30 16.44 -9.03
C LEU A 47 11.63 16.40 -7.64
N LEU A 48 11.82 17.45 -6.83
CA LEU A 48 11.23 17.54 -5.49
C LEU A 48 9.70 17.70 -5.55
N PHE A 49 9.21 18.40 -6.57
CA PHE A 49 7.77 18.57 -6.80
C PHE A 49 7.10 17.26 -7.23
N THR A 50 7.80 16.41 -7.97
CA THR A 50 7.22 15.16 -8.48
C THR A 50 7.01 14.12 -7.38
N VAL A 51 7.93 14.01 -6.41
CA VAL A 51 7.81 13.01 -5.32
C VAL A 51 6.61 13.28 -4.41
N PHE A 52 6.36 14.54 -4.04
CA PHE A 52 5.17 14.91 -3.26
C PHE A 52 3.85 14.74 -4.06
N TYR A 53 3.90 14.89 -5.39
CA TYR A 53 2.71 14.78 -6.25
C TYR A 53 2.26 13.34 -6.52
N LEU A 54 3.03 12.34 -6.10
CA LEU A 54 2.73 10.91 -6.32
C LEU A 54 2.25 10.18 -5.07
N GLN A 55 2.03 10.89 -3.96
CA GLN A 55 1.52 10.30 -2.72
C GLN A 55 -0.02 10.26 -2.70
N SER A 56 -0.58 9.23 -2.08
CA SER A 56 -2.02 9.12 -1.79
C SER A 56 -2.49 10.23 -0.86
N LYS A 57 -3.78 10.58 -0.93
CA LYS A 57 -4.32 11.57 0.00
C LYS A 57 -4.31 10.99 1.41
N PRO A 58 -4.21 11.83 2.44
CA PRO A 58 -4.27 11.38 3.83
C PRO A 58 -5.51 10.53 4.08
N ASN A 59 -5.35 9.41 4.78
CA ASN A 59 -6.39 8.43 5.15
C ASN A 59 -6.88 7.50 4.02
N GLU A 60 -6.49 7.69 2.76
CA GLU A 60 -6.92 6.79 1.68
C GLU A 60 -6.29 5.40 1.82
N VAL A 61 -5.01 5.33 2.17
CA VAL A 61 -4.25 4.08 2.25
C VAL A 61 -4.68 3.26 3.46
N GLY A 62 -4.86 3.91 4.60
CA GLY A 62 -5.35 3.31 5.83
C GLY A 62 -6.76 2.75 5.64
N ASN A 63 -7.65 3.49 4.98
CA ASN A 63 -8.99 2.98 4.65
C ASN A 63 -8.92 1.79 3.70
N ALA A 64 -8.08 1.84 2.67
CA ALA A 64 -7.88 0.73 1.74
C ALA A 64 -7.36 -0.53 2.46
N VAL A 65 -6.41 -0.37 3.39
CA VAL A 65 -5.91 -1.47 4.24
C VAL A 65 -7.03 -2.06 5.08
N LYS A 66 -7.83 -1.22 5.77
CA LYS A 66 -8.95 -1.69 6.61
C LYS A 66 -9.97 -2.48 5.77
N TRP A 67 -10.35 -1.96 4.61
CA TRP A 67 -11.26 -2.65 3.69
C TRP A 67 -10.68 -3.97 3.18
N ALA A 68 -9.39 -4.01 2.84
CA ALA A 68 -8.74 -5.24 2.41
C ALA A 68 -8.71 -6.29 3.53
N LEU A 69 -8.41 -5.89 4.77
CA LEU A 69 -8.43 -6.79 5.93
C LEU A 69 -9.83 -7.38 6.18
N ASP A 70 -10.87 -6.54 6.09
CA ASP A 70 -12.28 -6.95 6.19
C ASP A 70 -12.70 -7.88 5.04
N ALA A 71 -12.19 -7.64 3.83
CA ALA A 71 -12.38 -8.51 2.67
C ALA A 71 -11.60 -9.84 2.76
N GLY A 72 -10.70 -9.99 3.73
CA GLY A 72 -9.94 -11.22 3.97
C GLY A 72 -8.51 -11.23 3.43
N TYR A 73 -8.01 -10.10 2.92
CA TYR A 73 -6.62 -9.98 2.50
C TYR A 73 -5.70 -10.12 3.69
N ARG A 74 -4.56 -10.78 3.45
CA ARG A 74 -3.51 -10.98 4.46
C ARG A 74 -2.13 -10.58 3.98
N LEU A 75 -1.96 -10.25 2.70
CA LEU A 75 -0.72 -9.69 2.16
C LEU A 75 -0.90 -8.19 1.92
N ILE A 76 -0.03 -7.38 2.50
CA ILE A 76 0.06 -5.93 2.28
C ILE A 76 1.44 -5.63 1.73
N ASP A 77 1.50 -4.98 0.58
CA ASP A 77 2.71 -4.62 -0.13
C ASP A 77 2.87 -3.10 -0.17
N THR A 78 3.96 -2.61 0.41
CA THR A 78 4.32 -1.20 0.52
C THR A 78 5.79 -0.98 0.17
N ALA A 79 6.26 0.26 0.22
CA ALA A 79 7.68 0.61 0.19
C ALA A 79 7.92 1.96 0.88
N GLU A 80 9.14 2.19 1.38
CA GLU A 80 9.55 3.47 1.99
C GLU A 80 9.26 4.67 1.07
N LEU A 81 9.49 4.50 -0.24
CA LEU A 81 9.27 5.54 -1.26
C LEU A 81 7.79 6.00 -1.33
N TYR A 82 6.86 5.20 -0.84
CA TYR A 82 5.42 5.50 -0.91
C TYR A 82 5.01 6.51 0.17
N GLY A 83 5.81 6.64 1.23
CA GLY A 83 5.61 7.61 2.31
C GLY A 83 4.31 7.42 3.10
N ASN A 84 3.71 6.23 3.06
CA ASN A 84 2.41 5.93 3.67
C ASN A 84 2.46 4.80 4.72
N GLU A 85 3.65 4.29 5.06
CA GLU A 85 3.84 3.19 6.02
C GLU A 85 3.27 3.49 7.40
N LYS A 86 3.36 4.75 7.86
CA LYS A 86 2.77 5.16 9.13
C LYS A 86 1.26 4.90 9.15
N GLU A 87 0.57 5.25 8.07
CA GLU A 87 -0.89 5.12 7.95
C GLU A 87 -1.29 3.63 7.91
N ILE A 88 -0.50 2.80 7.23
CA ILE A 88 -0.66 1.34 7.19
C ILE A 88 -0.48 0.76 8.60
N GLY A 89 0.56 1.19 9.33
CA GLY A 89 0.86 0.75 10.69
C GLY A 89 -0.25 1.10 11.68
N ASP A 90 -0.77 2.33 11.60
CA ASP A 90 -1.89 2.77 12.44
C ASP A 90 -3.15 1.92 12.19
N ALA A 91 -3.48 1.64 10.92
CA ALA A 91 -4.62 0.79 10.54
C ALA A 91 -4.48 -0.66 11.04
N LEU A 92 -3.29 -1.25 10.91
CA LEU A 92 -3.00 -2.60 11.44
C LEU A 92 -3.11 -2.64 12.96
N GLN A 93 -2.59 -1.62 13.64
CA GLN A 93 -2.61 -1.56 15.10
C GLN A 93 -4.04 -1.49 15.66
N GLU A 94 -4.96 -0.80 14.97
CA GLU A 94 -6.38 -0.82 15.32
C GLU A 94 -6.96 -2.24 15.27
N TYR A 95 -6.64 -2.99 14.22
CA TYR A 95 -7.12 -4.36 14.02
C TYR A 95 -6.52 -5.36 15.03
N PHE A 96 -5.24 -5.21 15.37
CA PHE A 96 -4.59 -6.00 16.41
C PHE A 96 -5.18 -5.70 17.79
N LYS A 97 -5.38 -4.42 18.14
CA LYS A 97 -5.99 -4.01 19.40
C LYS A 97 -7.45 -4.49 19.53
N ALA A 98 -8.20 -4.48 18.43
CA ALA A 98 -9.56 -4.98 18.39
C ALA A 98 -9.65 -6.52 18.42
N GLY A 99 -8.52 -7.23 18.33
CA GLY A 99 -8.48 -8.69 18.30
C GLY A 99 -9.10 -9.30 17.04
N LYS A 100 -9.28 -8.51 15.97
CA LYS A 100 -9.88 -8.98 14.71
C LYS A 100 -8.94 -9.89 13.92
N ILE A 101 -7.63 -9.63 14.01
CA ILE A 101 -6.54 -10.41 13.41
C ILE A 101 -5.33 -10.34 14.35
N LYS A 102 -4.39 -11.28 14.18
CA LYS A 102 -3.10 -11.26 14.86
C LYS A 102 -1.97 -10.88 13.92
N ARG A 103 -0.79 -10.55 14.45
CA ARG A 103 0.37 -10.18 13.62
C ARG A 103 0.82 -11.37 12.75
N GLU A 104 0.75 -12.58 13.25
CA GLU A 104 1.07 -13.81 12.51
C GLU A 104 0.09 -14.12 11.37
N ASP A 105 -1.07 -13.48 11.33
CA ASP A 105 -2.05 -13.67 10.25
C ASP A 105 -1.72 -12.85 9.01
N VAL A 106 -0.84 -11.84 9.12
CA VAL A 106 -0.52 -10.89 8.03
C VAL A 106 0.91 -11.03 7.53
N PHE A 107 1.06 -11.05 6.22
CA PHE A 107 2.30 -10.95 5.48
C PHE A 107 2.47 -9.50 5.02
N ILE A 108 3.61 -8.88 5.33
CA ILE A 108 3.89 -7.48 4.99
C ILE A 108 5.20 -7.44 4.21
N THR A 109 5.18 -6.80 3.05
CA THR A 109 6.37 -6.48 2.24
C THR A 109 6.56 -4.97 2.22
N THR A 110 7.82 -4.53 2.34
CA THR A 110 8.21 -3.11 2.35
C THR A 110 9.56 -2.89 1.68
#